data_AF-A0A702LHL8-F1
#
_entry.id   AF-A0A702LHL8-F1
#
_cell.length_a   1.000
_cell.length_b   1.000
_cell.length_c   1.000
_cell.angle_alpha   90.00
_cell.angle_beta   90.00
_cell.angle_gamma   90.00
#
_symmetry.space_group_name_H-M   'P 1'
#
loop_
_entity.id
_entity.type
_entity.pdbx_description
1 polymer ?
#
loop_
_entity_poly.entity_id
_entity_poly.type
_entity_poly.pdbx_seq_one_letter_code
_entity_poly.pdbx_strand_id
1 'polypeptide(L)'
;MGMVAKPQVNSAEKDVTDVDDGAEKVTAGTFWPEILLRDLRLASRIPGRTTTSRLKFVTTEAVAHVTDQLDDWRGIQESAGYSTLADVPARMLNGESVKVYRYRRAVYSAARALLLENARDVDTTEKGDRKADALEVQTDDLWRDVRWAIADIRGTQRLFVELV
;
A
#
# COMPACT_ATOMS: atom_id res chain seq x y z
N MET A 1 -6.22 12.45 -33.53
CA MET A 1 -6.78 13.18 -32.37
C MET A 1 -7.24 12.14 -31.37
N GLY A 2 -6.39 11.77 -30.41
CA GLY A 2 -6.68 10.67 -29.46
C GLY A 2 -7.55 11.15 -28.31
N MET A 3 -8.70 10.51 -28.09
CA MET A 3 -9.52 10.74 -26.90
C MET A 3 -8.77 10.22 -25.67
N VAL A 4 -8.30 11.15 -24.84
CA VAL A 4 -7.87 10.84 -23.47
C VAL A 4 -9.15 10.73 -22.64
N ALA A 5 -9.43 9.54 -22.11
CA ALA A 5 -10.55 9.33 -21.21
C ALA A 5 -10.38 10.23 -19.97
N LYS A 6 -11.35 11.11 -19.72
CA LYS A 6 -11.34 11.96 -18.51
C LYS A 6 -11.53 11.08 -17.28
N PRO A 7 -10.74 11.25 -16.21
CA PRO A 7 -10.96 10.51 -14.97
C PRO A 7 -12.37 10.79 -14.47
N GLN A 8 -13.10 9.74 -14.11
CA GLN A 8 -14.42 9.87 -13.50
C GLN A 8 -14.25 10.50 -12.11
N VAL A 9 -14.64 11.77 -11.97
CA VAL A 9 -14.66 12.45 -10.68
C VAL A 9 -15.94 12.03 -9.97
N ASN A 10 -15.82 11.20 -8.92
CA ASN A 10 -16.95 10.87 -8.07
C ASN A 10 -17.35 12.08 -7.22
N SER A 11 -18.64 12.41 -7.14
CA SER A 11 -19.14 13.50 -6.28
C SER A 11 -18.83 13.24 -4.80
N ALA A 12 -18.38 14.29 -4.09
CA ALA A 12 -18.12 14.26 -2.64
C ALA A 12 -19.35 13.88 -1.80
N GLU A 13 -20.56 14.06 -2.33
CA GLU A 13 -21.83 13.63 -1.69
C GLU A 13 -21.92 12.11 -1.49
N LYS A 14 -21.16 11.32 -2.26
CA LYS A 14 -21.06 9.86 -2.08
C LYS A 14 -19.96 9.46 -1.09
N ASP A 15 -19.19 10.41 -0.56
CA ASP A 15 -18.17 10.18 0.46
C ASP A 15 -18.79 10.13 1.87
N VAL A 16 -19.79 9.27 2.03
CA VAL A 16 -20.40 8.96 3.33
C VAL A 16 -19.46 7.98 4.06
N THR A 17 -19.66 7.72 5.36
CA THR A 17 -18.98 6.64 6.11
C THR A 17 -19.39 5.26 5.63
N ASP A 18 -19.37 5.04 4.32
CA ASP A 18 -19.51 3.74 3.72
C ASP A 18 -18.25 2.94 4.03
N VAL A 19 -18.44 1.88 4.81
CA VAL A 19 -17.42 0.91 5.20
C VAL A 19 -17.50 -0.32 4.29
N ASP A 20 -18.49 -0.37 3.39
CA ASP A 20 -18.54 -1.37 2.34
C ASP A 20 -17.60 -0.95 1.20
N ASP A 21 -16.41 -1.55 1.19
CA ASP A 21 -15.47 -1.36 0.07
C ASP A 21 -15.92 -2.12 -1.19
N GLY A 22 -16.94 -2.98 -1.10
CA GLY A 22 -17.48 -3.77 -2.20
C GLY A 22 -16.40 -4.54 -2.98
N ALA A 23 -16.32 -4.26 -4.28
CA ALA A 23 -15.31 -4.80 -5.19
C ALA A 23 -14.24 -3.76 -5.58
N GLU A 24 -14.16 -2.63 -4.86
CA GLU A 24 -13.18 -1.59 -5.15
C GLU A 24 -11.76 -2.11 -5.00
N LYS A 25 -10.93 -1.72 -5.96
CA LYS A 25 -9.54 -2.15 -6.07
C LYS A 25 -8.64 -1.06 -6.66
N VAL A 26 -7.36 -1.21 -6.38
CA VAL A 26 -6.28 -0.44 -7.01
C VAL A 26 -5.43 -1.39 -7.85
N THR A 27 -5.09 -0.96 -9.06
CA THR A 27 -4.32 -1.73 -10.05
C THR A 27 -3.19 -0.87 -10.60
N ALA A 28 -2.02 -1.45 -10.87
CA ALA A 28 -0.87 -0.74 -11.43
C ALA A 28 -0.31 -1.47 -12.66
N GLY A 29 -1.13 -1.63 -13.70
CA GLY A 29 -0.78 -2.43 -14.87
C GLY A 29 -0.82 -3.94 -14.59
N THR A 30 -0.34 -4.73 -15.56
CA THR A 30 -0.50 -6.19 -15.58
C THR A 30 0.47 -6.92 -14.66
N PHE A 31 1.67 -6.37 -14.45
CA PHE A 31 2.71 -7.06 -13.70
C PHE A 31 2.38 -7.21 -12.22
N TRP A 32 1.77 -6.18 -11.62
CA TRP A 32 1.49 -6.14 -10.19
C TRP A 32 0.11 -6.74 -9.86
N PRO A 33 -0.02 -7.50 -8.76
CA PRO A 33 -1.30 -8.04 -8.35
C PRO A 33 -2.25 -6.91 -7.92
N GLU A 34 -3.55 -7.11 -8.16
CA GLU A 34 -4.58 -6.16 -7.76
C GLU A 34 -4.70 -6.07 -6.24
N ILE A 35 -4.98 -4.88 -5.73
CA ILE A 35 -5.18 -4.63 -4.30
C ILE A 35 -6.66 -4.36 -4.04
N LEU A 36 -7.36 -5.34 -3.47
CA LEU A 36 -8.74 -5.20 -3.03
C LEU A 36 -8.81 -4.39 -1.72
N LEU A 37 -9.63 -3.34 -1.71
CA LEU A 37 -9.73 -2.44 -0.56
C LEU A 37 -10.33 -3.14 0.67
N ARG A 38 -11.31 -4.03 0.47
CA ARG A 38 -11.88 -4.85 1.55
C ARG A 38 -10.84 -5.70 2.29
N ASP A 39 -9.93 -6.32 1.54
CA ASP A 39 -8.92 -7.22 2.11
C ASP A 39 -7.88 -6.40 2.89
N LEU A 40 -7.50 -5.24 2.33
CA LEU A 40 -6.63 -4.27 2.98
C LEU A 40 -7.25 -3.73 4.27
N ARG A 41 -8.54 -3.36 4.26
CA ARG A 41 -9.26 -2.88 5.46
C ARG A 41 -9.26 -3.91 6.58
N LEU A 42 -9.59 -5.17 6.24
CA LEU A 42 -9.64 -6.28 7.19
C LEU A 42 -8.25 -6.60 7.76
N ALA A 43 -7.24 -6.73 6.90
CA ALA A 43 -5.88 -7.09 7.31
C ALA A 43 -5.22 -5.99 8.16
N SER A 44 -5.43 -4.72 7.80
CA SER A 44 -4.83 -3.57 8.48
C SER A 44 -5.67 -3.03 9.64
N ARG A 45 -6.83 -3.62 9.94
CA ARG A 45 -7.78 -3.19 10.98
C ARG A 45 -8.15 -1.71 10.86
N ILE A 46 -8.44 -1.25 9.63
CA ILE A 46 -8.75 0.15 9.37
C ILE A 46 -10.16 0.46 9.90
N PRO A 47 -10.31 1.51 10.73
CA PRO A 47 -11.60 1.81 11.36
C PRO A 47 -12.64 2.29 10.34
N GLY A 48 -13.92 2.01 10.62
CA GLY A 48 -15.05 2.40 9.75
C GLY A 48 -15.24 3.91 9.54
N ARG A 49 -14.53 4.77 10.29
CA ARG A 49 -14.47 6.21 10.03
C ARG A 49 -13.68 6.57 8.77
N THR A 50 -12.83 5.67 8.27
CA THR A 50 -12.12 5.84 7.01
C THR A 50 -13.04 5.38 5.88
N THR A 51 -13.57 6.34 5.13
CA THR A 51 -14.44 6.08 3.97
C THR A 51 -13.70 5.27 2.91
N THR A 52 -14.44 4.53 2.07
CA THR A 52 -13.87 3.79 0.92
C THR A 52 -13.08 4.71 -0.01
N SER A 53 -13.52 5.95 -0.21
CA SER A 53 -12.83 6.91 -1.08
C SER A 53 -11.45 7.32 -0.53
N ARG A 54 -11.37 7.62 0.78
CA ARG A 54 -10.10 7.92 1.46
C ARG A 54 -9.18 6.72 1.45
N LEU A 55 -9.74 5.52 1.66
CA LEU A 55 -8.98 4.29 1.59
C LEU A 55 -8.40 4.05 0.20
N LYS A 56 -9.19 4.30 -0.85
CA LYS A 56 -8.73 4.20 -2.24
C LYS A 56 -7.61 5.19 -2.53
N PHE A 57 -7.76 6.43 -2.07
CA PHE A 57 -6.75 7.49 -2.26
C PHE A 57 -5.40 7.08 -1.66
N VAL A 58 -5.35 6.76 -0.37
CA VAL A 58 -4.08 6.34 0.28
C VAL A 58 -3.53 5.03 -0.28
N THR A 59 -4.40 4.11 -0.71
CA THR A 59 -3.96 2.85 -1.33
C THR A 59 -3.33 3.10 -2.70
N THR A 60 -3.81 4.10 -3.44
CA THR A 60 -3.25 4.50 -4.74
C THR A 60 -1.83 5.03 -4.57
N GLU A 61 -1.62 5.92 -3.60
CA GLU A 61 -0.29 6.43 -3.24
C GLU A 61 0.64 5.31 -2.73
N ALA A 62 0.12 4.41 -1.89
CA ALA A 62 0.88 3.27 -1.40
C ALA A 62 1.33 2.32 -2.53
N VAL A 63 0.45 2.06 -3.49
CA VAL A 63 0.79 1.27 -4.68
C VAL A 63 1.87 1.98 -5.49
N ALA A 64 1.69 3.26 -5.83
CA ALA A 64 2.66 4.04 -6.58
C ALA A 64 4.05 4.00 -5.90
N HIS A 65 4.11 4.29 -4.60
CA HIS A 65 5.35 4.28 -3.82
C HIS A 65 6.09 2.92 -3.86
N VAL A 66 5.35 1.81 -3.75
CA VAL A 66 5.94 0.46 -3.78
C VAL A 66 6.38 0.09 -5.19
N THR A 67 5.58 0.41 -6.21
CA THR A 67 5.90 0.08 -7.60
C THR A 67 7.10 0.89 -8.10
N ASP A 68 7.24 2.16 -7.72
CA ASP A 68 8.36 3.01 -8.11
C ASP A 68 9.68 2.48 -7.55
N GLN A 69 9.70 2.02 -6.30
CA GLN A 69 10.88 1.41 -5.70
C GLN A 69 11.27 0.05 -6.29
N LEU A 70 10.37 -0.57 -7.03
CA LEU A 70 10.56 -1.85 -7.69
C LEU A 70 10.64 -1.73 -9.21
N ASP A 71 10.66 -0.52 -9.78
CA ASP A 71 10.56 -0.30 -11.23
C ASP A 71 11.71 -0.95 -11.99
N ASP A 72 12.95 -0.67 -11.58
CA ASP A 72 14.16 -1.30 -12.15
C ASP A 72 14.12 -2.83 -12.01
N TRP A 73 13.71 -3.32 -10.84
CA TRP A 73 13.63 -4.75 -10.57
C TRP A 73 12.59 -5.44 -11.45
N ARG A 74 11.42 -4.80 -11.65
CA ARG A 74 10.37 -5.26 -12.57
C ARG A 74 10.92 -5.35 -13.98
N GLY A 75 11.60 -4.31 -14.47
CA GLY A 75 12.18 -4.30 -15.82
C GLY A 75 13.13 -5.48 -16.06
N ILE A 76 13.93 -5.85 -15.06
CA ILE A 76 14.78 -7.06 -15.11
C ILE A 76 13.92 -8.33 -15.23
N GLN A 77 12.85 -8.47 -14.44
CA GLN A 77 11.99 -9.66 -14.50
C GLN A 77 11.22 -9.76 -15.83
N GLU A 78 10.72 -8.64 -16.35
CA GLU A 78 10.03 -8.58 -17.64
C GLU A 78 10.99 -8.96 -18.77
N SER A 79 12.25 -8.49 -18.73
CA SER A 79 13.29 -8.89 -19.69
C SER A 79 13.65 -10.38 -19.62
N ALA A 80 13.47 -11.00 -18.45
CA ALA A 80 13.63 -12.44 -18.24
C ALA A 80 12.40 -13.25 -18.69
N GLY A 81 11.34 -12.60 -19.19
CA GLY A 81 10.15 -13.22 -19.76
C GLY A 81 8.97 -13.39 -18.80
N TYR A 82 9.04 -12.84 -17.58
CA TYR A 82 7.94 -12.90 -16.62
C TYR A 82 6.96 -11.75 -16.83
N SER A 83 5.70 -12.07 -17.16
CA SER A 83 4.67 -11.06 -17.43
C SER A 83 3.93 -10.58 -16.17
N THR A 84 3.93 -11.40 -15.11
CA THR A 84 3.33 -11.05 -13.82
C THR A 84 4.27 -11.37 -12.65
N LEU A 85 4.07 -10.69 -11.51
CA LEU A 85 4.81 -10.96 -10.28
C LEU A 85 4.64 -12.41 -9.79
N ALA A 86 3.51 -13.05 -10.11
CA ALA A 86 3.24 -14.45 -9.77
C ALA A 86 4.09 -15.43 -10.59
N ASP A 87 4.47 -15.05 -11.81
CA ASP A 87 5.30 -15.88 -12.70
C ASP A 87 6.77 -15.88 -12.29
N VAL A 88 7.21 -14.86 -11.54
CA VAL A 88 8.59 -14.76 -11.07
C VAL A 88 8.88 -15.90 -10.08
N PRO A 89 9.92 -16.73 -10.33
CA PRO A 89 10.23 -17.88 -9.49
C PRO A 89 10.43 -17.48 -8.03
N ALA A 90 9.63 -18.09 -7.16
CA ALA A 90 9.69 -17.89 -5.72
C ALA A 90 9.10 -19.09 -5.00
N ARG A 91 9.40 -19.24 -3.71
CA ARG A 91 8.73 -20.24 -2.87
C ARG A 91 7.23 -19.94 -2.80
N MET A 92 6.44 -21.00 -2.75
CA MET A 92 4.99 -20.90 -2.53
C MET A 92 4.69 -20.84 -1.03
N LEU A 93 3.76 -19.97 -0.65
CA LEU A 93 3.20 -19.82 0.68
C LEU A 93 1.69 -19.93 0.58
N ASN A 94 1.10 -20.96 1.19
CA ASN A 94 -0.35 -21.19 1.17
C ASN A 94 -0.95 -21.19 -0.26
N GLY A 95 -0.20 -21.70 -1.24
CA GLY A 95 -0.64 -21.73 -2.64
C GLY A 95 -0.42 -20.44 -3.43
N GLU A 96 0.19 -19.41 -2.85
CA GLU A 96 0.55 -18.15 -3.54
C GLU A 96 2.07 -17.92 -3.55
N SER A 97 2.61 -17.26 -4.57
CA SER A 97 4.00 -16.82 -4.58
C SER A 97 4.30 -15.91 -3.38
N VAL A 98 5.39 -16.17 -2.65
CA VAL A 98 5.82 -15.30 -1.54
C VAL A 98 6.03 -13.85 -1.97
N LYS A 99 6.38 -13.59 -3.25
CA LYS A 99 6.58 -12.24 -3.76
C LYS A 99 5.27 -11.47 -3.84
N VAL A 100 4.18 -12.13 -4.24
CA VAL A 100 2.82 -11.56 -4.27
C VAL A 100 2.36 -11.23 -2.85
N TYR A 101 2.53 -12.16 -1.90
CA TYR A 101 2.24 -11.89 -0.48
C TYR A 101 3.03 -10.69 0.05
N ARG A 102 4.33 -10.62 -0.22
CA ARG A 102 5.20 -9.51 0.23
C ARG A 102 4.81 -8.18 -0.39
N TYR A 103 4.43 -8.17 -1.66
CA TYR A 103 3.93 -6.96 -2.32
C TYR A 103 2.66 -6.46 -1.62
N ARG A 104 1.68 -7.34 -1.37
CA ARG A 104 0.48 -6.98 -0.61
C ARG A 104 0.83 -6.44 0.77
N ARG A 105 1.75 -7.09 1.50
CA ARG A 105 2.23 -6.60 2.81
C ARG A 105 2.85 -5.21 2.73
N ALA A 106 3.68 -4.93 1.71
CA ALA A 106 4.29 -3.63 1.50
C ALA A 106 3.22 -2.55 1.30
N VAL A 107 2.28 -2.78 0.37
CA VAL A 107 1.20 -1.82 0.08
C VAL A 107 0.31 -1.61 1.31
N TYR A 108 -0.04 -2.66 2.04
CA TYR A 108 -0.92 -2.57 3.21
C TYR A 108 -0.27 -1.75 4.34
N SER A 109 1.04 -1.93 4.52
CA SER A 109 1.80 -1.20 5.53
C SER A 109 1.95 0.27 5.15
N ALA A 110 2.25 0.57 3.88
CA ALA A 110 2.34 1.94 3.37
C ALA A 110 1.00 2.67 3.44
N ALA A 111 -0.09 2.04 3.00
CA ALA A 111 -1.43 2.64 3.07
C ALA A 111 -1.83 2.95 4.52
N ARG A 112 -1.47 2.06 5.46
CA ARG A 112 -1.72 2.30 6.88
C ARG A 112 -0.86 3.43 7.44
N ALA A 113 0.42 3.51 7.07
CA ALA A 113 1.31 4.61 7.48
C ALA A 113 0.75 5.95 7.03
N LEU A 114 0.38 6.06 5.74
CA LEU A 114 -0.23 7.26 5.15
C LEU A 114 -1.53 7.66 5.87
N LEU A 115 -2.37 6.69 6.29
CA LEU A 115 -3.57 7.01 7.09
C LEU A 115 -3.25 7.60 8.46
N LEU A 116 -2.19 7.12 9.11
CA LEU A 116 -1.77 7.62 10.43
C LEU A 116 -1.14 9.01 10.30
N GLU A 117 -0.32 9.25 9.28
CA GLU A 117 0.27 10.55 8.96
C GLU A 117 -0.82 11.59 8.70
N ASN A 118 -1.79 11.27 7.83
CA ASN A 118 -2.92 12.18 7.56
C ASN A 118 -3.80 12.42 8.80
N ALA A 119 -3.88 11.47 9.74
CA ALA A 119 -4.63 11.65 10.97
C ALA A 119 -3.93 12.56 11.97
N ARG A 120 -2.59 12.64 11.94
CA ARG A 120 -1.77 13.55 12.76
C ARG A 120 -2.02 15.00 12.37
N ASP A 121 -2.09 15.29 11.07
CA ASP A 121 -2.26 16.66 10.56
C ASP A 121 -3.57 17.33 10.99
N VAL A 122 -4.54 16.56 11.50
CA VAL A 122 -5.89 17.04 11.85
C VAL A 122 -6.06 17.38 13.34
N ASP A 123 -5.22 16.89 14.25
CA ASP A 123 -5.42 17.00 15.73
C ASP A 123 -4.21 17.64 16.42
N THR A 124 -4.18 18.99 16.52
CA THR A 124 -3.06 19.80 17.05
C THR A 124 -3.23 20.28 18.50
N THR A 125 -3.94 19.52 19.34
CA THR A 125 -4.14 19.88 20.76
C THR A 125 -3.04 19.33 21.68
N GLU A 126 -2.90 19.82 22.92
CA GLU A 126 -1.87 19.33 23.88
C GLU A 126 -2.06 17.83 24.28
N LYS A 127 -3.30 17.32 24.20
CA LYS A 127 -3.59 15.87 24.25
C LYS A 127 -3.24 15.16 22.94
N GLY A 128 -3.29 15.90 21.84
CA GLY A 128 -2.79 15.51 20.52
C GLY A 128 -1.28 15.28 20.53
N ASP A 129 -0.48 16.04 21.28
CA ASP A 129 0.99 15.90 21.29
C ASP A 129 1.45 14.52 21.77
N ARG A 130 1.00 14.04 22.94
CA ARG A 130 1.36 12.67 23.40
C ARG A 130 0.84 11.56 22.50
N LYS A 131 -0.28 11.83 21.82
CA LYS A 131 -0.88 10.91 20.85
C LYS A 131 -0.10 10.95 19.52
N ALA A 132 0.50 12.07 19.17
CA ALA A 132 1.35 12.25 18.00
C ALA A 132 2.65 11.45 18.13
N ASP A 133 3.33 11.49 19.28
CA ASP A 133 4.55 10.71 19.52
C ASP A 133 4.31 9.19 19.36
N ALA A 134 3.21 8.68 19.91
CA ALA A 134 2.85 7.27 19.80
C ALA A 134 2.48 6.88 18.35
N LEU A 135 1.86 7.79 17.59
CA LEU A 135 1.55 7.59 16.18
C LEU A 135 2.81 7.63 15.31
N GLU A 136 3.79 8.45 15.65
CA GLU A 136 5.08 8.55 14.95
C GLU A 136 5.86 7.23 15.03
N VAL A 137 6.03 6.67 16.23
CA VAL A 137 6.69 5.36 16.41
C VAL A 137 5.98 4.26 15.59
N GLN A 138 4.65 4.24 15.62
CA GLN A 138 3.87 3.27 14.83
C GLN A 138 4.03 3.47 13.32
N THR A 139 4.13 4.72 12.86
CA THR A 139 4.31 5.07 11.46
C THR A 139 5.70 4.65 10.96
N ASP A 140 6.74 4.89 11.76
CA ASP A 140 8.11 4.46 11.46
C ASP A 140 8.25 2.95 11.36
N ASP A 141 7.61 2.21 12.28
CA ASP A 141 7.53 0.75 12.24
C ASP A 141 6.87 0.24 10.95
N LEU A 142 5.80 0.90 10.50
CA LEU A 142 5.12 0.55 9.26
C LEU A 142 6.01 0.82 8.04
N TRP A 143 6.68 1.98 7.98
CA TRP A 143 7.61 2.28 6.89
C TRP A 143 8.85 1.37 6.89
N ARG A 144 9.29 0.91 8.06
CA ARG A 144 10.32 -0.14 8.16
C ARG A 144 9.83 -1.44 7.53
N ASP A 145 8.60 -1.85 7.83
CA ASP A 145 7.98 -3.04 7.27
C ASP A 145 7.82 -2.96 5.74
N VAL A 146 7.50 -1.77 5.20
CA VAL A 146 7.51 -1.50 3.75
C VAL A 146 8.89 -1.76 3.16
N ARG A 147 9.94 -1.14 3.71
CA ARG A 147 11.33 -1.29 3.23
C ARG A 147 11.79 -2.74 3.29
N TRP A 148 11.45 -3.46 4.36
CA TRP A 148 11.79 -4.88 4.51
C TRP A 148 11.08 -5.74 3.47
N ALA A 149 9.80 -5.50 3.21
CA ALA A 149 9.05 -6.25 2.20
C ALA A 149 9.61 -6.00 0.78
N ILE A 150 9.98 -4.76 0.45
CA ILE A 150 10.61 -4.40 -0.83
C ILE A 150 11.98 -5.07 -0.98
N ALA A 151 12.83 -5.02 0.05
CA ALA A 151 14.13 -5.69 0.04
C ALA A 151 13.97 -7.22 -0.20
N ASP A 152 13.02 -7.82 0.50
CA ASP A 152 12.68 -9.23 0.37
C ASP A 152 12.17 -9.63 -1.03
N ILE A 153 11.46 -8.73 -1.74
CA ILE A 153 11.00 -8.95 -3.12
C ILE A 153 12.19 -8.97 -4.07
N ARG A 154 13.09 -7.98 -3.93
CA ARG A 154 14.32 -7.85 -4.72
C ARG A 154 15.34 -8.94 -4.42
N GLY A 155 15.21 -9.62 -3.27
CA GLY A 155 16.20 -10.60 -2.81
C GLY A 155 17.45 -9.95 -2.21
N THR A 156 17.35 -8.68 -1.80
CA THR A 156 18.44 -7.93 -1.18
C THR A 156 18.38 -8.06 0.35
N GLN A 157 19.51 -7.86 1.03
CA GLN A 157 19.56 -7.87 2.48
C GLN A 157 18.70 -6.74 3.08
N ARG A 158 17.99 -7.04 4.18
CA ARG A 158 17.30 -6.01 4.96
C ARG A 158 18.32 -5.13 5.67
N LEU A 159 18.21 -3.82 5.50
CA LEU A 159 19.00 -2.87 6.27
C LEU A 159 18.33 -2.67 7.63
N PHE A 160 19.13 -2.82 8.69
CA PHE A 160 18.77 -2.51 10.06
C PHE A 160 19.59 -1.29 10.47
N VAL A 161 18.93 -0.15 10.64
CA VAL A 161 19.53 1.05 11.23
C VAL A 161 18.84 1.23 12.57
N GLU A 162 19.60 1.10 13.64
CA GLU A 162 19.17 1.47 14.98
C GLU A 162 19.63 2.91 15.21
N LEU A 163 18.69 3.83 15.45
CA LEU A 163 19.02 5.18 15.89
C LEU A 163 19.42 5.06 17.37
N VAL A 164 20.72 5.20 17.65
CA VAL A 164 21.30 5.32 19.00
C VAL A 164 21.41 6.79 19.37
#